data_AF-A0A522DZU7-F1
#
_entry.id   AF-A0A522DZU7-F1
#
_cell.length_a   1.000
_cell.length_b   1.000
_cell.length_c   1.000
_cell.angle_alpha   90.00
_cell.angle_beta   90.00
_cell.angle_gamma   90.00
#
_symmetry.space_group_name_H-M   'P 1'
#
loop_
_entity.id
_entity.type
_entity.pdbx_description
1 polymer ?
#
loop_
_entity_poly.entity_id
_entity_poly.type
_entity_poly.pdbx_seq_one_letter_code
_entity_poly.pdbx_strand_id
1 'polypeptide(L)'
;MKQLAFSILTALLAICPAHAVEKASAQRLDEVVQRGIHVMPFDLEQTTHVFSKTAKGGIQQVVVKVPGNAEQIKLIRRHLSNISGEFQQGDFSNPAKIHGDTMPGLAELRKAKPGQIAIVYKELPTGAQIDYSTDLPVFIDAIHQWFDAQLSDHARHAVSGHAHHHGQ
;
A
#
# COMPACT_ATOMS: atom_id res chain seq x y z
N MET A 1 -61.40 27.89 4.86
CA MET A 1 -59.98 28.05 5.21
C MET A 1 -59.46 26.75 5.80
N LYS A 2 -58.20 26.41 5.47
CA LYS A 2 -57.33 25.34 5.98
C LYS A 2 -57.31 24.02 5.17
N GLN A 3 -56.21 23.94 4.40
CA GLN A 3 -55.59 22.80 3.70
C GLN A 3 -55.17 21.69 4.69
N LEU A 4 -54.76 20.52 4.17
CA LEU A 4 -53.69 19.59 4.61
C LEU A 4 -54.10 18.13 4.31
N ALA A 5 -53.27 17.21 3.84
CA ALA A 5 -51.94 17.23 3.24
C ALA A 5 -51.73 15.83 2.62
N PHE A 6 -51.16 15.74 1.42
CA PHE A 6 -50.71 14.47 0.84
C PHE A 6 -49.41 14.04 1.51
N SER A 7 -49.40 12.89 2.20
CA SER A 7 -48.16 12.26 2.67
C SER A 7 -47.55 11.45 1.53
N ILE A 8 -46.44 11.96 0.96
CA ILE A 8 -45.56 11.22 0.07
C ILE A 8 -44.54 10.49 0.94
N LEU A 9 -44.58 9.16 0.90
CA LEU A 9 -43.59 8.30 1.56
C LEU A 9 -42.35 8.21 0.68
N THR A 10 -41.33 9.03 0.97
CA THR A 10 -40.05 8.99 0.25
C THR A 10 -39.20 7.84 0.78
N ALA A 11 -39.00 6.81 -0.04
CA ALA A 11 -38.03 5.75 0.25
C ALA A 11 -36.60 6.32 0.17
N LEU A 12 -35.89 6.29 1.30
CA LEU A 12 -34.48 6.71 1.37
C LEU A 12 -33.61 5.60 0.76
N LEU A 13 -33.19 5.77 -0.49
CA LEU A 13 -32.19 4.91 -1.11
C LEU A 13 -30.83 5.22 -0.47
N ALA A 14 -30.31 4.30 0.35
CA ALA A 14 -28.97 4.39 0.89
C ALA A 14 -27.94 4.22 -0.24
N ILE A 15 -27.43 5.35 -0.74
CA ILE A 15 -26.32 5.36 -1.70
C ILE A 15 -25.04 5.10 -0.89
N CYS A 16 -24.56 3.86 -0.89
CA CYS A 16 -23.17 3.59 -0.50
C CYS A 16 -22.26 4.15 -1.61
N PRO A 17 -21.41 5.16 -1.35
CA PRO A 17 -20.38 5.52 -2.30
C PRO A 17 -19.36 4.37 -2.34
N ALA A 18 -19.43 3.55 -3.38
CA ALA A 18 -18.30 2.74 -3.79
C ALA A 18 -17.18 3.73 -4.14
N HIS A 19 -16.17 3.84 -3.27
CA HIS A 19 -15.01 4.68 -3.53
C HIS A 19 -14.22 4.00 -4.65
N ALA A 20 -14.49 4.38 -5.90
CA ALA A 20 -13.63 4.02 -7.01
C ALA A 20 -12.29 4.72 -6.77
N VAL A 21 -11.23 3.93 -6.57
CA VAL A 21 -9.86 4.45 -6.54
C VAL A 21 -9.57 5.02 -7.93
N GLU A 22 -9.58 6.34 -8.03
CA GLU A 22 -9.22 7.04 -9.27
C GLU A 22 -7.73 6.77 -9.57
N LYS A 23 -7.44 6.44 -10.83
CA LYS A 23 -6.04 6.24 -11.26
C LYS A 23 -5.29 7.56 -11.16
N ALA A 24 -4.07 7.53 -10.62
CA ALA A 24 -3.21 8.69 -10.54
C ALA A 24 -2.97 9.33 -11.93
N SER A 25 -2.92 10.67 -11.96
CA SER A 25 -2.61 11.43 -13.18
C SER A 25 -1.16 11.20 -13.63
N ALA A 26 -0.85 11.42 -14.91
CA ALA A 26 0.51 11.27 -15.42
C ALA A 26 1.53 12.14 -14.68
N GLN A 27 1.15 13.39 -14.35
CA GLN A 27 1.98 14.29 -13.55
C GLN A 27 2.25 13.72 -12.15
N ARG A 28 1.25 13.14 -11.49
CA ARG A 28 1.41 12.53 -10.17
C ARG A 28 2.38 11.35 -10.21
N LEU A 29 2.29 10.51 -11.24
CA LEU A 29 3.21 9.39 -11.43
C LEU A 29 4.66 9.86 -11.62
N ASP A 30 4.87 10.91 -12.42
CA ASP A 30 6.19 11.47 -12.64
C ASP A 30 6.76 12.12 -11.35
N GLU A 31 5.93 12.80 -10.56
CA GLU A 31 6.31 13.34 -9.24
C GLU A 31 6.70 12.23 -8.25
N VAL A 32 6.00 11.09 -8.26
CA VAL A 32 6.34 9.92 -7.44
C VAL A 32 7.69 9.34 -7.86
N VAL A 33 7.97 9.24 -9.17
CA VAL A 33 9.29 8.80 -9.67
C VAL A 33 10.38 9.78 -9.22
N GLN A 34 10.17 11.09 -9.40
CA GLN A 34 11.17 12.11 -9.03
C GLN A 34 11.48 12.11 -7.53
N ARG A 35 10.47 12.05 -6.67
CA ARG A 35 10.66 11.96 -5.21
C ARG A 35 11.17 10.60 -4.76
N GLY A 36 10.79 9.55 -5.50
CA GLY A 36 11.16 8.17 -5.27
C GLY A 36 12.65 7.91 -5.42
N ILE A 37 13.37 8.60 -6.30
CA ILE A 37 14.82 8.37 -6.53
C ILE A 37 15.66 8.48 -5.24
N HIS A 38 15.29 9.38 -4.32
CA HIS A 38 16.02 9.54 -3.05
C HIS A 38 15.62 8.53 -1.97
N VAL A 39 14.48 7.84 -2.14
CA VAL A 39 13.90 6.95 -1.12
C VAL A 39 13.95 5.47 -1.55
N MET A 40 13.77 5.19 -2.84
CA MET A 40 13.86 3.90 -3.51
C MET A 40 15.13 3.86 -4.38
N PRO A 41 16.27 3.42 -3.83
CA PRO A 41 17.56 3.49 -4.50
C PRO A 41 17.76 2.35 -5.53
N PHE A 42 16.70 1.95 -6.23
CA PHE A 42 16.71 0.92 -7.29
C PHE A 42 15.91 1.42 -8.50
N ASP A 43 16.15 0.83 -9.66
CA ASP A 43 15.55 1.28 -10.91
C ASP A 43 14.11 0.77 -11.03
N LEU A 44 13.14 1.70 -11.02
CA LEU A 44 11.72 1.39 -11.14
C LEU A 44 11.36 0.75 -12.48
N GLU A 45 12.09 1.04 -13.56
CA GLU A 45 11.86 0.42 -14.86
C GLU A 45 12.33 -1.04 -14.90
N GLN A 46 13.29 -1.41 -14.05
CA GLN A 46 13.82 -2.77 -13.96
C GLN A 46 13.17 -3.62 -12.86
N THR A 47 12.27 -3.03 -12.07
CA THR A 47 11.68 -3.66 -10.90
C THR A 47 10.17 -3.63 -10.94
N THR A 48 9.54 -4.43 -10.09
CA THR A 48 8.09 -4.46 -9.93
C THR A 48 7.76 -4.54 -8.46
N HIS A 49 6.94 -3.60 -8.01
CA HIS A 49 6.30 -3.65 -6.71
C HIS A 49 5.07 -4.56 -6.80
N VAL A 50 4.93 -5.47 -5.85
CA VAL A 50 3.76 -6.33 -5.72
C VAL A 50 3.14 -6.08 -4.37
N PHE A 51 1.87 -5.69 -4.36
CA PHE A 51 1.09 -5.50 -3.14
C PHE A 51 -0.04 -6.53 -3.12
N SER A 52 -0.02 -7.44 -2.15
CA SER A 52 -1.03 -8.50 -1.99
C SER A 52 -1.76 -8.32 -0.67
N LYS A 53 -3.08 -8.11 -0.71
CA LYS A 53 -3.90 -8.07 0.51
C LYS A 53 -4.10 -9.49 1.05
N THR A 54 -4.07 -9.64 2.36
CA THR A 54 -4.40 -10.90 3.06
C THR A 54 -5.49 -10.65 4.09
N ALA A 55 -6.10 -11.72 4.60
CA ALA A 55 -7.14 -11.62 5.64
C ALA A 55 -6.66 -10.97 6.95
N LYS A 56 -5.33 -10.94 7.20
CA LYS A 56 -4.72 -10.38 8.42
C LYS A 56 -3.85 -9.15 8.17
N GLY A 57 -3.85 -8.60 6.95
CA GLY A 57 -2.99 -7.49 6.57
C GLY A 57 -2.57 -7.57 5.11
N GLY A 58 -1.27 -7.70 4.84
CA GLY A 58 -0.77 -7.69 3.46
C GLY A 58 0.69 -8.10 3.31
N ILE A 59 1.08 -8.37 2.07
CA ILE A 59 2.45 -8.68 1.65
C ILE A 59 2.89 -7.65 0.63
N GLN A 60 3.99 -6.96 0.91
CA GLN A 60 4.69 -6.12 -0.05
C GLN A 60 5.91 -6.88 -0.57
N GLN A 61 6.10 -6.94 -1.89
CA GLN A 61 7.33 -7.41 -2.50
C GLN A 61 7.86 -6.35 -3.45
N VAL A 62 9.19 -6.36 -3.61
CA VAL A 62 9.84 -5.69 -4.74
C VAL A 62 10.77 -6.70 -5.37
N VAL A 63 10.61 -6.93 -6.67
CA VAL A 63 11.35 -7.94 -7.42
C VAL A 63 11.89 -7.38 -8.72
N VAL A 64 13.01 -7.92 -9.19
CA VAL A 64 13.55 -7.60 -10.52
C VAL A 64 12.69 -8.23 -11.62
N LYS A 65 12.51 -7.53 -12.74
CA LYS A 65 11.82 -8.05 -13.93
C LYS A 65 12.67 -9.11 -14.66
N VAL A 66 13.99 -8.94 -14.65
CA VAL A 66 14.94 -9.87 -15.29
C VAL A 66 15.78 -10.56 -14.20
N PRO A 67 15.67 -11.89 -14.05
CA PRO A 67 16.46 -12.64 -13.08
C PRO A 67 17.97 -12.44 -13.29
N GLY A 68 18.73 -12.40 -12.18
CA GLY A 68 20.20 -12.31 -12.22
C GLY A 68 20.77 -10.89 -12.14
N ASN A 69 19.93 -9.84 -12.09
CA ASN A 69 20.40 -8.48 -11.80
C ASN A 69 20.77 -8.32 -10.31
N ALA A 70 21.97 -8.77 -9.95
CA ALA A 70 22.45 -8.82 -8.57
C ALA A 70 22.54 -7.42 -7.92
N GLU A 71 22.81 -6.38 -8.70
CA GLU A 71 22.86 -5.01 -8.21
C GLU A 71 21.46 -4.55 -7.75
N GLN A 72 20.46 -4.68 -8.61
CA GLN A 72 19.07 -4.33 -8.27
C GLN A 72 18.55 -5.15 -7.09
N ILE A 73 18.83 -6.46 -7.04
CA ILE A 73 18.47 -7.32 -5.90
C ILE A 73 19.07 -6.79 -4.60
N LYS A 74 20.35 -6.42 -4.59
CA LYS A 74 21.02 -5.86 -3.41
C LYS A 74 20.39 -4.54 -2.97
N LEU A 75 20.06 -3.65 -3.91
CA LEU A 75 19.44 -2.36 -3.65
C LEU A 75 18.03 -2.52 -3.05
N ILE A 76 17.24 -3.42 -3.63
CA ILE A 76 15.91 -3.82 -3.14
C ILE A 76 16.00 -4.35 -1.70
N ARG A 77 16.88 -5.33 -1.46
CA ARG A 77 17.03 -5.97 -0.14
C ARG A 77 17.39 -4.95 0.93
N ARG A 78 18.35 -4.07 0.63
CA ARG A 78 18.75 -2.99 1.53
C ARG A 78 17.60 -2.01 1.80
N HIS A 79 16.87 -1.60 0.76
CA HIS A 79 15.73 -0.70 0.92
C HIS A 79 14.65 -1.32 1.82
N LEU A 80 14.20 -2.54 1.52
CA LEU A 80 13.12 -3.20 2.26
C LEU A 80 13.53 -3.52 3.70
N SER A 81 14.80 -3.90 3.92
CA SER A 81 15.31 -4.08 5.28
C SER A 81 15.25 -2.77 6.08
N ASN A 82 15.66 -1.64 5.49
CA ASN A 82 15.65 -0.36 6.18
C ASN A 82 14.22 0.07 6.56
N ILE A 83 13.29 0.10 5.60
CA ILE A 83 11.90 0.53 5.88
C ILE A 83 11.20 -0.45 6.83
N SER A 84 11.55 -1.74 6.82
CA SER A 84 10.98 -2.69 7.77
C SER A 84 11.36 -2.34 9.21
N GLY A 85 12.61 -1.91 9.45
CA GLY A 85 13.05 -1.49 10.78
C GLY A 85 12.38 -0.20 11.25
N GLU A 86 12.09 0.72 10.35
CA GLU A 86 11.31 1.94 10.64
C GLU A 86 9.85 1.59 10.99
N PHE A 87 9.20 0.74 10.17
CA PHE A 87 7.81 0.35 10.38
C PHE A 87 7.60 -0.47 11.65
N GLN A 88 8.58 -1.28 12.07
CA GLN A 88 8.55 -1.98 13.36
C GLN A 88 8.46 -1.02 14.55
N GLN A 89 8.95 0.21 14.40
CA GLN A 89 8.89 1.27 15.40
C GLN A 89 7.65 2.18 15.22
N GLY A 90 6.78 1.88 14.26
CA GLY A 90 5.64 2.72 13.89
C GLY A 90 6.01 3.94 13.05
N ASP A 91 7.25 4.04 12.56
CA ASP A 91 7.70 5.16 11.75
C ASP A 91 7.38 4.94 10.26
N PHE A 92 6.27 5.51 9.80
CA PHE A 92 5.88 5.54 8.39
C PHE A 92 6.20 6.90 7.72
N SER A 93 7.25 7.61 8.15
CA SER A 93 7.61 8.92 7.60
C SER A 93 8.18 8.85 6.17
N ASN A 94 8.96 7.82 5.84
CA ASN A 94 9.55 7.68 4.50
C ASN A 94 8.51 7.52 3.38
N PRO A 95 7.44 6.71 3.52
CA PRO A 95 6.33 6.71 2.58
C PRO A 95 5.72 8.11 2.35
N ALA A 96 5.53 8.91 3.41
CA ALA A 96 4.98 10.27 3.24
C ALA A 96 5.90 11.22 2.47
N LYS A 97 7.22 11.03 2.51
CA LYS A 97 8.13 11.85 1.70
C LYS A 97 7.89 11.67 0.20
N ILE A 98 7.50 10.46 -0.22
CA ILE A 98 7.18 10.15 -1.63
C ILE A 98 5.72 10.50 -1.93
N HIS A 99 4.79 10.13 -1.06
CA HIS A 99 3.36 10.10 -1.36
C HIS A 99 2.56 11.27 -0.77
N GLY A 100 3.17 12.06 0.10
CA GLY A 100 2.48 13.05 0.93
C GLY A 100 1.80 12.42 2.16
N ASP A 101 1.55 13.25 3.16
CA ASP A 101 0.97 12.81 4.44
C ASP A 101 -0.50 12.37 4.36
N THR A 102 -1.17 12.65 3.25
CA THR A 102 -2.60 12.36 3.04
C THR A 102 -2.85 11.05 2.29
N MET A 103 -1.83 10.21 2.10
CA MET A 103 -2.01 8.90 1.48
C MET A 103 -3.02 8.06 2.29
N PRO A 104 -4.06 7.48 1.64
CA PRO A 104 -5.03 6.64 2.33
C PRO A 104 -4.37 5.55 3.19
N GLY A 105 -4.93 5.29 4.37
CA GLY A 105 -4.39 4.34 5.37
C GLY A 105 -3.22 4.87 6.21
N LEU A 106 -2.39 5.79 5.70
CA LEU A 106 -1.14 6.19 6.37
C LEU A 106 -1.35 6.84 7.75
N ALA A 107 -2.40 7.65 7.90
CA ALA A 107 -2.73 8.29 9.16
C ALA A 107 -3.11 7.29 10.27
N GLU A 108 -3.79 6.19 9.91
CA GLU A 108 -4.12 5.12 10.86
C GLU A 108 -2.91 4.25 11.17
N LEU A 109 -2.09 3.91 10.17
CA LEU A 109 -0.85 3.13 10.38
C LEU A 109 0.10 3.81 11.37
N ARG A 110 0.22 5.14 11.31
CA ARG A 110 1.04 5.94 12.25
C ARG A 110 0.54 5.94 13.70
N LYS A 111 -0.70 5.52 13.95
CA LYS A 111 -1.24 5.38 15.31
C LYS A 111 -0.88 4.04 15.94
N ALA A 112 -0.37 3.08 15.16
CA ALA A 112 0.04 1.79 15.68
C ALA A 112 1.19 1.95 16.68
N LYS A 113 1.02 1.38 17.87
CA LYS A 113 2.10 1.23 18.83
C LYS A 113 3.02 0.08 18.39
N PRO A 114 4.31 0.10 18.78
CA PRO A 114 5.23 -1.01 18.52
C PRO A 114 4.61 -2.36 18.92
N GLY A 115 4.64 -3.32 18.00
CA GLY A 115 4.08 -4.66 18.18
C GLY A 115 2.59 -4.83 17.87
N GLN A 116 1.82 -3.77 17.62
CA GLN A 116 0.41 -3.90 17.19
C GLN A 116 0.26 -4.35 15.74
N ILE A 117 1.28 -4.09 14.91
CA ILE A 117 1.42 -4.63 13.57
C ILE A 117 2.74 -5.37 13.54
N ALA A 118 2.71 -6.67 13.28
CA ALA A 118 3.90 -7.46 13.04
C ALA A 118 4.41 -7.17 11.63
N ILE A 119 5.67 -6.74 11.55
CA ILE A 119 6.39 -6.39 10.32
C ILE A 119 7.56 -7.37 10.18
N VAL A 120 7.51 -8.24 9.17
CA VAL A 120 8.51 -9.29 8.97
C VAL A 120 9.16 -9.16 7.59
N TYR A 121 10.43 -8.81 7.58
CA TYR A 121 11.26 -8.78 6.37
C TYR A 121 11.73 -10.19 5.97
N LYS A 122 11.76 -10.47 4.66
CA LYS A 122 12.30 -11.70 4.07
C LYS A 122 13.06 -11.39 2.79
N GLU A 123 14.22 -12.00 2.60
CA GLU A 123 14.90 -11.99 1.31
C GLU A 123 14.22 -12.94 0.32
N LEU A 124 14.16 -12.55 -0.95
CA LEU A 124 13.74 -13.39 -2.06
C LEU A 124 14.92 -13.57 -3.03
N PRO A 125 15.01 -14.69 -3.77
CA PRO A 125 16.04 -14.85 -4.82
C PRO A 125 16.06 -13.68 -5.83
N THR A 126 14.90 -13.07 -6.10
CA THR A 126 14.70 -11.99 -7.06
C THR A 126 14.52 -10.60 -6.42
N GLY A 127 14.68 -10.47 -5.11
CA GLY A 127 14.43 -9.21 -4.40
C GLY A 127 14.20 -9.39 -2.90
N ALA A 128 13.11 -8.82 -2.39
CA ALA A 128 12.72 -8.92 -0.98
C ALA A 128 11.21 -8.74 -0.77
N GLN A 129 10.77 -9.05 0.45
CA GLN A 129 9.39 -9.02 0.90
C GLN A 129 9.28 -8.43 2.32
N ILE A 130 8.14 -7.79 2.60
CA ILE A 130 7.70 -7.42 3.95
C ILE A 130 6.28 -7.96 4.16
N ASP A 131 6.10 -8.77 5.20
CA ASP A 131 4.79 -9.21 5.67
C ASP A 131 4.28 -8.26 6.76
N TYR A 132 3.05 -7.78 6.57
CA TYR A 132 2.31 -6.95 7.52
C TYR A 132 1.16 -7.79 8.07
N SER A 133 1.12 -8.02 9.38
CA SER A 133 0.05 -8.80 9.99
C SER A 133 -0.41 -8.25 11.33
N THR A 134 -1.70 -8.34 11.59
CA THR A 134 -2.34 -7.90 12.85
C THR A 134 -3.69 -8.58 13.01
N ASP A 135 -4.16 -8.71 14.25
CA ASP A 135 -5.52 -9.16 14.56
C ASP A 135 -6.48 -7.97 14.80
N LEU A 136 -5.99 -6.73 14.69
CA LEU A 136 -6.79 -5.52 14.90
C LEU A 136 -7.41 -5.05 13.56
N PRO A 137 -8.76 -5.07 13.41
CA PRO A 137 -9.42 -4.76 12.14
C PRO A 137 -9.05 -3.39 11.57
N VAL A 138 -8.91 -2.38 12.44
CA VAL A 138 -8.55 -1.01 12.04
C VAL A 138 -7.21 -0.96 11.28
N PHE A 139 -6.24 -1.80 11.64
CA PHE A 139 -4.94 -1.82 10.97
C PHE A 139 -4.95 -2.71 9.73
N ILE A 140 -5.78 -3.75 9.68
CA ILE A 140 -6.01 -4.53 8.46
C ILE A 140 -6.56 -3.62 7.37
N ASP A 141 -7.62 -2.86 7.69
CA ASP A 141 -8.24 -1.91 6.77
C ASP A 141 -7.27 -0.81 6.33
N ALA A 142 -6.46 -0.30 7.27
CA ALA A 142 -5.45 0.70 6.97
C ALA A 142 -4.35 0.17 6.02
N ILE A 143 -3.87 -1.07 6.22
CA ILE A 143 -2.91 -1.73 5.32
C ILE A 143 -3.53 -1.86 3.92
N HIS A 144 -4.80 -2.27 3.84
CA HIS A 144 -5.47 -2.47 2.55
C HIS A 144 -5.64 -1.15 1.79
N GLN A 145 -6.10 -0.10 2.46
CA GLN A 145 -6.20 1.24 1.87
C GLN A 145 -4.84 1.77 1.42
N TRP A 146 -3.80 1.56 2.24
CA TRP A 146 -2.45 1.97 1.90
C TRP A 146 -1.91 1.22 0.68
N PHE A 147 -2.16 -0.09 0.57
CA PHE A 147 -1.77 -0.89 -0.59
C PHE A 147 -2.49 -0.45 -1.86
N ASP A 148 -3.79 -0.15 -1.79
CA ASP A 148 -4.54 0.35 -2.95
C ASP A 148 -4.02 1.73 -3.40
N ALA A 149 -3.66 2.60 -2.44
CA ALA A 149 -3.05 3.89 -2.75
C ALA A 149 -1.66 3.73 -3.41
N GLN A 150 -0.83 2.82 -2.89
CA GLN A 150 0.48 2.50 -3.48
C GLN A 150 0.34 1.97 -4.91
N LEU A 151 -0.64 1.10 -5.17
CA LEU A 151 -0.92 0.59 -6.52
C LEU A 151 -1.34 1.70 -7.49
N SER A 152 -2.07 2.71 -7.03
CA SER A 152 -2.44 3.86 -7.86
C SER A 152 -1.23 4.77 -8.13
N ASP A 153 -0.48 5.14 -7.09
CA ASP A 153 0.67 6.05 -7.19
C ASP A 153 1.87 5.45 -7.93
N HIS A 154 1.97 4.12 -7.97
CA HIS A 154 3.02 3.39 -8.70
C HIS A 154 2.46 2.61 -9.90
N ALA A 155 1.33 3.01 -10.49
CA ALA A 155 0.60 2.19 -11.48
C ALA A 155 1.44 1.69 -12.68
N ARG A 156 2.57 2.33 -13.03
CA ARG A 156 3.51 1.88 -14.07
C ARG A 156 4.44 0.74 -13.62
N HIS A 157 4.70 0.64 -12.32
CA HIS A 157 5.73 -0.22 -11.72
C HIS A 157 5.19 -1.10 -10.59
N ALA A 158 3.88 -1.07 -10.33
CA ALA A 158 3.22 -1.84 -9.28
C ALA A 158 2.04 -2.65 -9.80
N VAL A 159 1.87 -3.85 -9.25
CA VAL A 159 0.77 -4.76 -9.56
C VAL A 159 0.15 -5.33 -8.29
N SER A 160 -1.15 -5.59 -8.34
CA SER A 160 -1.82 -6.36 -7.30
C SER A 160 -1.35 -7.81 -7.39
N GLY A 161 -0.86 -8.37 -6.30
CA GLY A 161 -0.54 -9.80 -6.25
C GLY A 161 -1.80 -10.61 -6.01
N HIS A 162 -1.91 -11.76 -6.69
CA HIS A 162 -2.89 -12.76 -6.32
C HIS A 162 -2.38 -13.46 -5.06
N ALA A 163 -3.19 -13.50 -4.01
CA ALA A 163 -2.89 -14.35 -2.86
C ALA A 163 -2.82 -15.81 -3.35
N HIS A 164 -1.62 -16.31 -3.57
CA HIS A 164 -1.40 -17.73 -3.72
C HIS A 164 -1.74 -18.35 -2.37
N HIS A 165 -2.96 -18.88 -2.27
CA HIS A 165 -3.33 -19.84 -1.24
C HIS A 165 -2.40 -21.05 -1.40
N HIS A 166 -1.21 -21.01 -0.80
CA HIS A 166 -0.45 -22.21 -0.51
C HIS A 166 -1.10 -22.90 0.69
N GLY A 167 -2.21 -23.58 0.41
CA GLY A 167 -2.66 -24.68 1.23
C GLY A 167 -1.81 -25.90 0.92
N GLN A 168 -0.96 -26.28 1.86
CA GLN A 168 -0.55 -27.66 2.11
C GLN A 168 -0.49 -27.85 3.63
#